data_AF-A0A6L9QSQ0-F1
#
_entry.id   AF-A0A6L9QSQ0-F1
#
_cell.length_a   1.000
_cell.length_b   1.000
_cell.length_c   1.000
_cell.angle_alpha   90.00
_cell.angle_beta   90.00
_cell.angle_gamma   90.00
#
_symmetry.space_group_name_H-M   'P 1'
#
loop_
_entity.id
_entity.type
_entity.pdbx_description
1 polymer ?
#
loop_
_entity_poly.entity_id
_entity_poly.type
_entity_poly.pdbx_seq_one_letter_code
_entity_poly.pdbx_strand_id
1 'polypeptide(L)'
;MDSSYAVGDLRVSDAEREPVIQRLQDAYAEGRLDEDEFDMRVQLAITAKTRNDLGAVTRDLEPVRKAQAAQAARAETGEDRMLAAAAHAVAVPTLFVGPLVLMLVSGKRSEYVRRQAAEAVNFQLTLLLLTIVTFGVGGVVYAVAWVLSVVAAVFALTGQTFRYPWILRLVK
;
A
#
# COMPACT_ATOMS: atom_id res chain seq x y z
N MET A 1 2.98 -31.01 -7.55
CA MET A 1 3.68 -31.01 -6.26
C MET A 1 4.64 -29.83 -6.21
N ASP A 2 4.76 -28.93 -5.22
CA ASP A 2 4.02 -28.66 -3.97
C ASP A 2 4.54 -27.34 -3.35
N SER A 3 4.43 -26.21 -4.04
CA SER A 3 4.86 -24.91 -3.45
C SER A 3 4.04 -24.51 -2.23
N SER A 4 2.80 -24.99 -2.10
CA SER A 4 1.95 -24.73 -0.92
C SER A 4 2.44 -25.45 0.35
N TYR A 5 3.07 -26.62 0.22
CA TYR A 5 3.65 -27.34 1.36
C TYR A 5 4.92 -26.64 1.85
N ALA A 6 5.77 -26.20 0.91
CA ALA A 6 7.00 -25.47 1.23
C ALA A 6 6.75 -24.16 1.99
N VAL A 7 5.61 -23.50 1.78
CA VAL A 7 5.23 -22.28 2.52
C VAL A 7 4.59 -22.62 3.88
N GLY A 8 3.82 -23.71 3.95
CA GLY A 8 3.14 -24.15 5.16
C GLY A 8 4.09 -24.58 6.28
N ASP A 9 5.22 -25.19 5.92
CA ASP A 9 6.25 -25.66 6.86
C ASP A 9 7.21 -24.55 7.34
N LEU A 10 7.06 -23.33 6.82
CA LEU A 10 7.86 -22.20 7.28
C LEU A 10 7.53 -21.85 8.72
N ARG A 11 8.59 -21.56 9.50
CA ARG A 11 8.46 -21.16 10.89
C ARG A 11 7.67 -19.87 11.01
N VAL A 12 6.71 -19.86 11.91
CA VAL A 12 5.87 -18.69 12.16
C VAL A 12 6.57 -17.71 13.10
N SER A 13 6.54 -16.43 12.71
CA SER A 13 7.03 -15.30 13.50
C SER A 13 5.93 -14.70 14.38
N ASP A 14 6.30 -13.91 15.39
CA ASP A 14 5.31 -13.26 16.27
C ASP A 14 4.38 -12.30 15.50
N ALA A 15 4.92 -11.65 14.46
CA ALA A 15 4.15 -10.78 13.56
C ALA A 15 3.04 -11.54 12.80
N GLU A 16 3.18 -12.86 12.64
CA GLU A 16 2.15 -13.70 12.02
C GLU A 16 1.16 -14.28 13.03
N ARG A 17 1.56 -14.42 14.31
CA ARG A 17 0.68 -14.88 15.40
C ARG A 17 -0.35 -13.83 15.78
N GLU A 18 0.07 -12.57 15.88
CA GLU A 18 -0.79 -11.44 16.28
C GLU A 18 -2.12 -11.35 15.49
N PRO A 19 -2.11 -11.34 14.14
CA PRO A 19 -3.36 -11.27 13.38
C PRO A 19 -4.23 -12.53 13.51
N VAL A 20 -3.70 -13.66 13.99
CA VAL A 20 -4.48 -14.87 14.24
C VAL A 20 -5.14 -14.82 15.60
N ILE A 21 -4.45 -14.33 16.62
CA ILE A 21 -5.02 -14.10 17.95
C ILE A 21 -6.18 -13.10 17.86
N GLN A 22 -6.00 -12.00 17.11
CA GLN A 22 -7.06 -11.03 16.89
C GLN A 22 -8.31 -11.66 16.27
N ARG A 23 -8.15 -12.58 15.30
CA ARG A 23 -9.29 -13.29 14.70
C ARG A 23 -10.02 -14.19 15.70
N LEU A 24 -9.29 -14.82 16.61
CA LEU A 24 -9.90 -15.62 17.68
C LEU A 24 -10.69 -14.74 18.65
N GLN A 25 -10.16 -13.55 18.98
CA GLN A 25 -10.85 -12.58 19.82
C GLN A 25 -12.15 -12.10 19.17
N ASP A 26 -12.12 -11.80 17.86
CA ASP A 26 -13.32 -11.42 17.10
C ASP A 26 -14.37 -12.55 17.16
N ALA A 27 -13.97 -13.81 16.93
CA ALA A 27 -14.87 -14.95 16.97
C ALA A 27 -15.47 -15.21 18.37
N TYR A 28 -14.69 -14.98 19.44
CA TYR A 28 -15.18 -15.04 20.82
C TYR A 28 -16.17 -13.91 21.12
N ALA A 29 -15.87 -12.67 20.70
CA ALA A 29 -16.78 -11.53 20.85
C ALA A 29 -18.11 -11.71 20.10
N GLU A 30 -18.07 -12.42 18.96
CA GLU A 30 -19.26 -12.83 18.20
C GLU A 30 -20.02 -14.01 18.84
N GLY A 31 -19.52 -14.60 19.94
CA GLY A 31 -20.11 -15.75 20.63
C GLY A 31 -19.97 -17.08 19.88
N ARG A 32 -19.02 -17.16 18.93
CA ARG A 32 -18.80 -18.34 18.08
C ARG A 32 -17.78 -19.31 18.66
N LEU A 33 -16.98 -18.85 19.62
CA LEU A 33 -16.13 -19.65 20.48
C LEU A 33 -16.63 -19.44 21.90
N ASP A 34 -16.69 -20.51 22.68
CA ASP A 34 -16.81 -20.38 24.13
C ASP A 34 -15.45 -20.00 24.76
N GLU A 35 -15.46 -19.71 26.06
CA GLU A 35 -14.27 -19.27 26.80
C GLU A 35 -13.17 -20.34 26.81
N ASP A 36 -13.54 -21.60 27.06
CA ASP A 36 -12.61 -22.73 27.10
C ASP A 36 -11.96 -22.98 25.73
N GLU A 37 -12.76 -22.88 24.67
CA GLU A 37 -12.30 -23.04 23.29
C GLU A 37 -11.42 -21.87 22.84
N PHE A 38 -11.78 -20.64 23.22
CA PHE A 38 -10.97 -19.46 22.95
C PHE A 38 -9.58 -19.58 23.59
N ASP A 39 -9.51 -19.90 24.88
CA ASP A 39 -8.25 -20.05 25.61
C ASP A 39 -7.39 -21.16 25.02
N MET A 40 -8.00 -22.30 24.69
CA MET A 40 -7.32 -23.41 24.01
C MET A 40 -6.71 -22.96 22.67
N ARG A 41 -7.49 -22.27 21.84
CA ARG A 41 -7.05 -21.85 20.50
C ARG A 41 -6.00 -20.75 20.56
N VAL A 42 -6.07 -19.82 21.52
CA VAL A 42 -5.03 -18.81 21.75
C VAL A 42 -3.73 -19.49 22.17
N GLN A 43 -3.80 -20.46 23.09
CA GLN A 43 -2.62 -21.23 23.50
C GLN A 43 -1.98 -21.99 22.32
N LEU A 44 -2.79 -22.59 21.46
CA LEU A 44 -2.33 -23.24 20.24
C LEU A 44 -1.71 -22.24 19.25
N ALA A 45 -2.28 -21.04 19.10
CA ALA A 45 -1.75 -20.01 18.22
C ALA A 45 -0.38 -19.48 18.69
N ILE A 46 -0.20 -19.25 19.99
CA ILE A 46 1.08 -18.75 20.53
C ILE A 46 2.18 -19.81 20.48
N THR A 47 1.82 -21.09 20.63
CA THR A 47 2.77 -22.23 20.60
C THR A 47 3.01 -22.78 19.20
N ALA A 48 2.22 -22.35 18.20
CA ALA A 48 2.35 -22.76 16.81
C ALA A 48 3.78 -22.54 16.31
N LYS A 49 4.33 -23.55 15.64
CA LYS A 49 5.69 -23.50 15.09
C LYS A 49 5.68 -23.20 13.61
N THR A 50 4.65 -23.65 12.89
CA THR A 50 4.54 -23.50 11.44
C THR A 50 3.29 -22.72 11.04
N ARG A 51 3.28 -22.19 9.81
CA ARG A 51 2.09 -21.54 9.24
C ARG A 51 0.92 -22.53 9.08
N ASN A 52 1.20 -23.82 8.84
CA ASN A 52 0.18 -24.86 8.81
C ASN A 52 -0.50 -25.06 10.17
N ASP A 53 0.27 -25.06 11.26
CA ASP A 53 -0.27 -25.14 12.63
C ASP A 53 -1.19 -23.94 12.90
N LEU A 54 -0.72 -22.75 12.55
CA LEU A 54 -1.47 -21.51 12.73
C LEU A 54 -2.76 -21.48 11.89
N GLY A 55 -2.70 -21.96 10.65
CA GLY A 55 -3.85 -22.07 9.77
C GLY A 55 -4.89 -23.08 10.28
N ALA A 56 -4.45 -24.14 10.96
CA ALA A 56 -5.35 -25.14 11.53
C ALA A 56 -6.21 -24.57 12.66
N VAL A 57 -5.67 -23.67 13.48
CA VAL A 57 -6.36 -23.04 14.62
C VAL A 57 -7.58 -22.20 14.20
N THR A 58 -7.60 -21.69 12.96
CA THR A 58 -8.68 -20.82 12.44
C THR A 58 -9.47 -21.42 11.28
N ARG A 59 -9.24 -22.69 10.93
CA ARG A 59 -9.74 -23.27 9.67
C ARG A 59 -11.27 -23.28 9.58
N ASP A 60 -11.92 -23.60 10.68
CA ASP A 60 -13.39 -23.62 10.84
C ASP A 60 -14.01 -22.21 10.90
N LEU A 61 -13.23 -21.22 11.30
CA LEU A 61 -13.68 -19.83 11.34
C LEU A 61 -13.65 -19.16 9.94
N GLU A 62 -12.78 -19.65 9.05
CA GLU A 62 -12.54 -19.08 7.72
C GLU A 62 -13.79 -19.02 6.80
N PRO A 63 -14.63 -20.08 6.69
CA PRO A 63 -15.80 -20.06 5.81
C PRO A 63 -16.81 -18.98 6.17
N VAL A 64 -17.04 -18.76 7.47
CA VAL A 64 -17.97 -17.74 7.95
C VAL A 64 -17.43 -16.34 7.67
N ARG A 65 -16.14 -16.11 7.87
CA ARG A 65 -15.49 -14.84 7.48
C ARG A 65 -15.62 -14.61 5.97
N LYS A 66 -15.38 -15.62 5.15
CA LYS A 66 -15.56 -15.52 3.68
C LYS A 66 -17.01 -15.19 3.33
N ALA A 67 -17.97 -15.78 4.03
CA ALA A 67 -19.39 -15.49 3.86
C ALA A 67 -19.74 -14.06 4.29
N GLN A 68 -19.28 -13.59 5.46
CA GLN A 68 -19.46 -12.22 5.95
C GLN A 68 -18.83 -11.20 4.99
N ALA A 69 -17.61 -11.44 4.51
CA ALA A 69 -16.95 -10.59 3.51
C ALA A 69 -17.72 -10.55 2.19
N ALA A 70 -18.22 -11.69 1.72
CA ALA A 70 -19.07 -11.75 0.53
C ALA A 70 -20.41 -11.05 0.73
N GLN A 71 -20.97 -11.07 1.95
CA GLN A 71 -22.21 -10.40 2.29
C GLN A 71 -22.01 -8.88 2.41
N ALA A 72 -20.91 -8.43 3.00
CA ALA A 72 -20.51 -7.02 3.01
C ALA A 72 -20.30 -6.49 1.58
N ALA A 73 -19.59 -7.24 0.73
CA ALA A 73 -19.41 -6.90 -0.68
C ALA A 73 -20.73 -6.85 -1.47
N ARG A 74 -21.74 -7.64 -1.08
CA ARG A 74 -23.11 -7.60 -1.64
C ARG A 74 -23.93 -6.42 -1.09
N ALA A 75 -23.64 -5.96 0.12
CA ALA A 75 -24.28 -4.79 0.72
C ALA A 75 -23.81 -3.48 0.07
N GLU A 76 -22.61 -3.46 -0.52
CA GLU A 76 -22.13 -2.34 -1.33
C GLU A 76 -22.97 -2.17 -2.59
N THR A 77 -23.59 -0.99 -2.73
CA THR A 77 -24.46 -0.69 -3.86
C THR A 77 -23.67 -0.50 -5.15
N GLY A 78 -24.32 -0.65 -6.30
CA GLY A 78 -23.71 -0.31 -7.59
C GLY A 78 -23.26 1.15 -7.67
N GLU A 79 -24.00 2.05 -7.02
CA GLU A 79 -23.66 3.47 -6.89
C GLU A 79 -22.36 3.68 -6.10
N ASP A 80 -22.19 3.00 -4.96
CA ASP A 80 -20.97 3.08 -4.16
C ASP A 80 -19.74 2.64 -4.97
N ARG A 81 -19.89 1.57 -5.76
CA ARG A 81 -18.81 1.08 -6.63
C ARG A 81 -18.48 2.08 -7.73
N MET A 82 -19.49 2.72 -8.32
CA MET A 82 -19.28 3.76 -9.32
C MET A 82 -18.59 4.99 -8.73
N LEU A 83 -18.99 5.44 -7.55
CA LEU A 83 -18.35 6.55 -6.85
C LEU A 83 -16.91 6.23 -6.43
N ALA A 84 -16.66 5.01 -5.96
CA ALA A 84 -15.31 4.55 -5.66
C ALA A 84 -14.41 4.54 -6.92
N ALA A 85 -14.91 4.05 -8.05
CA ALA A 85 -14.19 4.11 -9.31
C ALA A 85 -13.94 5.55 -9.77
N ALA A 86 -14.94 6.43 -9.60
CA ALA A 86 -14.83 7.84 -9.92
C ALA A 86 -13.76 8.56 -9.08
N ALA A 87 -13.57 8.16 -7.82
CA ALA A 87 -12.51 8.71 -6.96
C ALA A 87 -11.12 8.51 -7.56
N HIS A 88 -10.84 7.33 -8.12
CA HIS A 88 -9.59 7.05 -8.82
C HIS A 88 -9.49 7.77 -10.17
N ALA A 89 -10.58 7.81 -10.94
CA ALA A 89 -10.59 8.45 -12.25
C ALA A 89 -10.39 9.96 -12.18
N VAL A 90 -11.09 10.65 -11.26
CA VAL A 90 -10.99 12.10 -11.08
C VAL A 90 -9.62 12.51 -10.52
N ALA A 91 -8.92 11.59 -9.84
CA ALA A 91 -7.59 11.83 -9.31
C ALA A 91 -6.56 12.13 -10.41
N VAL A 92 -6.74 11.61 -11.62
CA VAL A 92 -5.80 11.81 -12.73
C VAL A 92 -5.69 13.29 -13.13
N PRO A 93 -6.77 14.00 -13.48
CA PRO A 93 -6.68 15.42 -13.83
C PRO A 93 -6.59 16.36 -12.62
N THR A 94 -6.92 15.91 -11.41
CA THR A 94 -7.05 16.81 -10.23
C THR A 94 -6.07 16.51 -9.09
N LEU A 95 -5.14 15.58 -9.29
CA LEU A 95 -4.28 15.03 -8.25
C LEU A 95 -5.11 14.52 -7.06
N PHE A 96 -4.72 14.87 -5.83
CA PHE A 96 -5.43 14.42 -4.63
C PHE A 96 -6.73 15.21 -4.35
N VAL A 97 -6.98 16.33 -5.04
CA VAL A 97 -8.10 17.22 -4.68
C VAL A 97 -9.46 16.61 -5.01
N GLY A 98 -9.64 16.06 -6.22
CA GLY A 98 -10.88 15.39 -6.62
C GLY A 98 -11.28 14.23 -5.71
N PRO A 99 -10.41 13.23 -5.46
CA PRO A 99 -10.74 12.15 -4.53
C PRO A 99 -10.91 12.66 -3.10
N LEU A 100 -10.20 13.70 -2.65
CA LEU A 100 -10.40 14.31 -1.34
C LEU A 100 -11.80 14.92 -1.21
N VAL A 101 -12.25 15.67 -2.21
CA VAL A 101 -13.61 16.23 -2.24
C VAL A 101 -14.64 15.10 -2.23
N LEU A 102 -14.45 14.06 -3.04
CA LEU A 102 -15.37 12.91 -3.08
C LEU A 102 -15.39 12.17 -1.73
N MET A 103 -14.24 12.01 -1.07
CA MET A 103 -14.14 11.43 0.27
C MET A 103 -14.92 12.24 1.30
N LEU A 104 -14.83 13.57 1.27
CA LEU A 104 -15.50 14.45 2.24
C LEU A 104 -17.02 14.54 2.02
N VAL A 105 -17.47 14.47 0.77
CA VAL A 105 -18.89 14.59 0.39
C VAL A 105 -19.61 13.24 0.48
N SER A 106 -19.05 12.21 -0.14
CA SER A 106 -19.70 10.89 -0.29
C SER A 106 -19.26 9.89 0.78
N GLY A 107 -18.08 10.06 1.38
CA GLY A 107 -17.55 9.12 2.39
C GLY A 107 -18.30 9.12 3.73
N LYS A 108 -19.21 10.08 3.96
CA LYS A 108 -20.14 10.02 5.11
C LYS A 108 -21.31 9.05 4.88
N ARG A 109 -21.65 8.77 3.62
CA ARG A 109 -22.79 7.92 3.23
C ARG A 109 -22.39 6.46 3.09
N SER A 110 -21.14 6.20 2.68
CA SER A 110 -20.62 4.85 2.48
C SER A 110 -19.17 4.75 2.95
N GLU A 111 -18.92 3.81 3.86
CA GLU A 111 -17.57 3.52 4.33
C GLU A 111 -16.68 2.95 3.20
N TYR A 112 -17.27 2.17 2.28
CA TYR A 112 -16.55 1.65 1.12
C TYR A 112 -16.03 2.79 0.23
N VAL A 113 -16.89 3.76 -0.11
CA VAL A 113 -16.50 4.95 -0.89
C VAL A 113 -15.42 5.74 -0.15
N ARG A 114 -15.56 5.92 1.17
CA ARG A 114 -14.56 6.61 2.00
C ARG A 114 -13.20 5.93 1.91
N ARG A 115 -13.15 4.60 2.05
CA ARG A 115 -11.90 3.81 1.99
C ARG A 115 -11.23 3.94 0.63
N GLN A 116 -11.98 3.78 -0.46
CA GLN A 116 -11.44 3.87 -1.82
C GLN A 116 -10.97 5.30 -2.18
N ALA A 117 -11.72 6.32 -1.76
CA ALA A 117 -11.31 7.71 -1.97
C ALA A 117 -10.07 8.08 -1.13
N ALA A 118 -9.96 7.59 0.10
CA ALA A 118 -8.75 7.77 0.92
C ALA A 118 -7.52 7.10 0.27
N GLU A 119 -7.68 5.90 -0.27
CA GLU A 119 -6.61 5.22 -1.00
C GLU A 119 -6.14 6.02 -2.23
N ALA A 120 -7.09 6.57 -3.00
CA ALA A 120 -6.77 7.44 -4.14
C ALA A 120 -6.01 8.70 -3.71
N VAL A 121 -6.41 9.35 -2.60
CA VAL A 121 -5.70 10.50 -2.02
C VAL A 121 -4.27 10.12 -1.63
N ASN A 122 -4.09 9.03 -0.89
CA ASN A 122 -2.79 8.56 -0.42
C ASN A 122 -1.86 8.23 -1.60
N PHE A 123 -2.39 7.56 -2.63
CA PHE A 123 -1.64 7.23 -3.83
C PHE A 123 -1.15 8.50 -4.55
N GLN A 124 -2.03 9.48 -4.76
CA GLN A 124 -1.66 10.74 -5.42
C GLN A 124 -0.65 11.55 -4.62
N LEU A 125 -0.76 11.59 -3.28
CA LEU A 125 0.23 12.25 -2.43
C LEU A 125 1.59 11.56 -2.48
N THR A 126 1.59 10.23 -2.49
CA THR A 126 2.83 9.43 -2.61
C THR A 126 3.51 9.68 -3.95
N LEU A 127 2.76 9.65 -5.05
CA LEU A 127 3.29 9.97 -6.37
C LEU A 127 3.77 11.42 -6.46
N LEU A 128 3.01 12.37 -5.92
CA LEU A 128 3.40 13.78 -5.89
C LEU A 128 4.73 13.96 -5.16
N LEU A 129 4.90 13.33 -4.00
CA LEU A 129 6.15 13.36 -3.26
C LEU A 129 7.30 12.77 -4.10
N LEU A 130 7.09 11.59 -4.72
CA LEU A 130 8.07 10.97 -5.59
C LEU A 130 8.46 11.88 -6.77
N THR A 131 7.48 12.54 -7.39
CA THR A 131 7.69 13.50 -8.48
C THR A 131 8.50 14.70 -8.01
N ILE A 132 8.18 15.28 -6.85
CA ILE A 132 8.94 16.39 -6.27
C ILE A 132 10.38 15.98 -6.00
N VAL A 133 10.60 14.80 -5.43
CA VAL A 133 11.96 14.31 -5.13
C VAL A 133 12.75 14.06 -6.41
N THR A 134 12.17 13.36 -7.38
CA THR A 134 12.87 12.96 -8.62
C THR A 134 13.03 14.13 -9.59
N PHE A 135 11.94 14.80 -9.97
CA PHE A 135 11.97 15.90 -10.92
C PHE A 135 12.37 17.23 -10.29
N GLY A 136 12.10 17.46 -9.00
CA GLY A 136 12.56 18.66 -8.31
C GLY A 136 14.08 18.66 -8.15
N VAL A 137 14.66 17.60 -7.57
CA VAL A 137 16.12 17.48 -7.45
C VAL A 137 16.76 17.37 -8.83
N GLY A 138 16.22 16.54 -9.71
CA GLY A 138 16.70 16.41 -11.08
C GLY A 138 16.67 17.73 -11.84
N GLY A 139 15.59 18.51 -11.69
CA GLY A 139 15.43 19.83 -12.29
C GLY A 139 16.48 20.83 -11.80
N VAL A 140 16.77 20.85 -10.50
CA VAL A 140 17.85 21.68 -9.94
C VAL A 140 19.21 21.26 -10.50
N VAL A 141 19.49 19.97 -10.56
CA VAL A 141 20.74 19.44 -11.16
C VAL A 141 20.85 19.84 -12.63
N TYR A 142 19.75 19.75 -13.40
CA TYR A 142 19.70 20.20 -14.79
C TYR A 142 19.93 21.69 -14.94
N ALA A 143 19.33 22.51 -14.07
CA ALA A 143 19.54 23.97 -14.07
C ALA A 143 21.02 24.32 -13.82
N VAL A 144 21.67 23.65 -12.86
CA VAL A 144 23.11 23.80 -12.62
C VAL A 144 23.92 23.38 -13.85
N ALA A 145 23.55 22.26 -14.49
CA ALA A 145 24.22 21.81 -15.72
C ALA A 145 24.10 22.84 -16.87
N TRP A 146 22.95 23.50 -17.00
CA TRP A 146 22.74 24.57 -17.98
C TRP A 146 23.63 25.78 -17.69
N VAL A 147 23.74 26.20 -16.42
CA VAL A 147 24.65 27.28 -16.02
C VAL A 147 26.10 26.93 -16.36
N LEU A 148 26.55 25.72 -15.99
CA LEU A 148 27.91 25.25 -16.32
C LEU A 148 28.13 25.22 -17.84
N SER A 149 27.10 24.89 -18.62
CA SER A 149 27.19 24.88 -20.08
C SER A 149 27.38 26.28 -20.67
N VAL A 150 26.69 27.29 -20.11
CA VAL A 150 26.89 28.69 -20.49
C VAL A 150 28.30 29.15 -20.14
N VAL A 151 28.79 28.84 -18.93
CA VAL A 151 30.16 29.18 -18.52
C VAL A 151 31.19 28.53 -19.46
N ALA A 152 31.02 27.25 -19.78
CA ALA A 152 31.89 26.54 -20.71
C ALA A 152 31.90 27.21 -22.10
N ALA A 153 30.74 27.65 -22.60
CA ALA A 153 30.63 28.36 -23.86
C ALA A 153 31.39 29.70 -23.84
N VAL A 154 31.27 30.48 -22.75
CA VAL A 154 32.03 31.73 -22.58
C VAL A 154 33.54 31.47 -22.57
N PHE A 155 34.01 30.46 -21.84
CA PHE A 155 35.42 30.08 -21.84
C PHE A 155 35.91 29.73 -23.25
N ALA A 156 35.14 28.94 -23.99
CA ALA A 156 35.45 28.58 -25.37
C ALA A 156 35.57 29.81 -26.29
N LEU A 157 34.69 30.81 -26.14
CA LEU A 157 34.78 32.06 -26.90
C LEU A 157 36.06 32.85 -26.62
N THR A 158 36.60 32.76 -25.40
CA THR A 158 37.87 33.41 -25.02
C THR A 158 39.12 32.60 -25.38
N GLY A 159 38.96 31.45 -26.05
CA GLY A 159 40.07 30.53 -26.35
C GLY A 159 40.59 29.76 -25.14
N GLN A 160 39.92 29.85 -23.98
CA GLN A 160 40.26 29.09 -22.78
C GLN A 160 39.60 27.70 -22.81
N THR A 161 40.26 26.73 -22.17
CA THR A 161 39.68 25.39 -22.02
C THR A 161 38.84 25.30 -20.76
N PHE A 162 37.63 24.76 -20.88
CA PHE A 162 36.77 24.46 -19.73
C PHE A 162 36.57 22.96 -19.62
N ARG A 163 36.69 22.42 -18.39
CA ARG A 163 36.50 21.00 -18.11
C ARG A 163 35.41 20.84 -17.05
N TYR A 164 34.32 20.21 -17.44
CA TYR A 164 33.26 19.87 -16.50
C TYR A 164 33.78 18.94 -15.38
N PRO A 165 33.47 19.24 -14.11
CA PRO A 165 33.82 18.39 -12.98
C PRO A 165 32.90 17.16 -12.91
N TRP A 166 33.38 16.07 -12.31
CA TRP A 166 32.60 14.85 -12.00
C TRP A 166 31.84 14.21 -13.18
N ILE A 167 32.37 14.31 -14.40
CA ILE A 167 31.82 13.62 -15.58
C ILE A 167 32.59 12.35 -15.92
N LEU A 168 31.87 11.31 -16.34
CA LEU A 168 32.49 10.13 -16.96
C LEU A 168 32.87 10.45 -18.41
N ARG A 169 34.15 10.29 -18.77
CA ARG A 169 34.68 10.60 -20.11
C ARG A 169 34.76 9.33 -20.95
N LEU A 170 33.68 9.05 -21.67
CA LEU A 170 33.55 7.85 -22.50
C LEU A 170 34.12 8.03 -23.91
N VAL A 171 34.21 9.28 -24.40
CA VAL A 171 34.71 9.65 -25.73
C VAL A 171 35.99 10.47 -25.59
N LYS A 172 36.96 10.25 -26.49
CA LYS A 172 38.23 10.98 -26.60
C LYS A 172 38.29 11.77 -27.90
#